data_AF-A0AAE4FQS2-F1
#
_entry.id   AF-A0AAE4FQS2-F1
#
_cell.length_a   1.000
_cell.length_b   1.000
_cell.length_c   1.000
_cell.angle_alpha   90.00
_cell.angle_beta   90.00
_cell.angle_gamma   90.00
#
_symmetry.space_group_name_H-M   'P 1'
#
loop_
_entity.id
_entity.type
_entity.pdbx_description
1 polymer ?
#
loop_
_entity_poly.entity_id
_entity_poly.type
_entity_poly.pdbx_seq_one_letter_code
_entity_poly.pdbx_strand_id
1 'polypeptide(L)'
;MIEEFQQDLHILNSLQVYRKYVLGGTSYALNHDQHYKLREEVCEKFSVDFSDVILVGSGKLGFSLKRDRRFGLFNDDSDIDLAVVSRTLFEKVWEDVFLFKKSKADWPKSRHFFQYLSEGWIRPDKLPSSEYFKFSKEWWNFLMT
;
A
#
# COMPACT_ATOMS: atom_id res chain seq x y z
N MET A 1 20.59 -1.73 12.16
CA MET A 1 19.55 -1.27 11.20
C MET A 1 18.85 0.01 11.66
N ILE A 2 18.21 0.04 12.85
CA ILE A 2 17.58 1.29 13.36
C ILE A 2 18.61 2.41 13.57
N GLU A 3 19.72 2.13 14.23
CA GLU A 3 20.78 3.12 14.48
C GLU A 3 21.34 3.69 13.17
N GLU A 4 21.62 2.81 12.18
CA GLU A 4 22.04 3.23 10.84
C GLU A 4 20.99 4.14 10.19
N PHE A 5 19.71 3.74 10.22
CA PHE A 5 18.63 4.57 9.69
C PHE A 5 18.57 5.95 10.37
N GLN A 6 18.73 6.01 11.70
CA GLN A 6 18.74 7.27 12.44
C GLN A 6 19.94 8.15 12.07
N GLN A 7 21.13 7.57 11.93
CA GLN A 7 22.31 8.29 11.46
C GLN A 7 22.09 8.84 10.05
N ASP A 8 21.53 8.04 9.16
CA ASP A 8 21.20 8.44 7.80
C ASP A 8 20.18 9.58 7.76
N LEU A 9 19.21 9.65 8.68
CA LEU A 9 18.28 10.78 8.76
C LEU A 9 18.98 12.12 9.03
N HIS A 10 20.18 12.13 9.60
CA HIS A 10 20.96 13.35 9.85
C HIS A 10 21.83 13.76 8.65
N ILE A 11 22.17 12.82 7.76
CA ILE A 11 23.16 13.00 6.70
C ILE A 11 22.48 13.09 5.33
N LEU A 12 21.40 12.34 5.13
CA LEU A 12 20.69 12.22 3.87
C LEU A 12 19.48 13.15 3.82
N ASN A 13 19.21 13.70 2.64
CA ASN A 13 17.95 14.39 2.41
C ASN A 13 16.79 13.38 2.22
N SER A 14 15.55 13.88 2.26
CA SER A 14 14.35 13.04 2.18
C SER A 14 14.29 12.14 0.94
N LEU A 15 14.77 12.63 -0.22
CA LEU A 15 14.79 11.85 -1.45
C LEU A 15 15.81 10.71 -1.39
N GLN A 16 16.97 10.95 -0.78
CA GLN A 16 17.99 9.93 -0.57
C GLN A 16 17.50 8.86 0.41
N VAL A 17 16.87 9.26 1.52
CA VAL A 17 16.25 8.32 2.49
C VAL A 17 15.19 7.47 1.80
N TYR A 18 14.28 8.08 1.03
CA TYR A 18 13.26 7.37 0.27
C TYR A 18 13.87 6.35 -0.71
N ARG A 19 14.87 6.77 -1.49
CA ARG A 19 15.55 5.87 -2.44
C ARG A 19 16.28 4.74 -1.75
N LYS A 20 16.97 4.99 -0.62
CA LYS A 20 17.74 3.97 0.08
C LYS A 20 16.84 2.94 0.78
N TYR A 21 15.81 3.40 1.49
CA TYR A 21 15.05 2.56 2.42
C TYR A 21 13.69 2.09 1.91
N VAL A 22 13.07 2.83 0.98
CA VAL A 22 11.76 2.45 0.40
C VAL A 22 11.93 1.77 -0.94
N LEU A 23 12.59 2.42 -1.90
CA LEU A 23 12.80 1.85 -3.24
C LEU A 23 13.95 0.83 -3.28
N GLY A 24 15.01 1.10 -2.54
CA GLY A 24 16.20 0.25 -2.44
C GLY A 24 16.13 -0.76 -1.30
N GLY A 25 17.24 -1.47 -1.09
CA GLY A 25 17.39 -2.46 -0.02
C GLY A 25 16.60 -3.75 -0.25
N THR A 26 16.91 -4.78 0.53
CA THR A 26 16.14 -6.02 0.57
C THR A 26 14.90 -5.86 1.44
N SER A 27 13.93 -6.77 1.33
CA SER A 27 12.86 -6.88 2.31
C SER A 27 13.42 -7.44 3.61
N TYR A 28 12.92 -6.97 4.76
CA TYR A 28 13.23 -7.58 6.05
C TYR A 28 12.40 -8.85 6.26
N ALA A 29 11.09 -8.78 5.96
CA ALA A 29 10.14 -9.85 6.26
C ALA A 29 10.11 -10.97 5.21
N LEU A 30 10.54 -10.70 3.98
CA LEU A 30 10.45 -11.64 2.85
C LEU A 30 11.83 -11.89 2.26
N ASN A 31 12.14 -13.14 1.94
CA ASN A 31 13.31 -13.44 1.13
C ASN A 31 13.11 -13.00 -0.34
N HIS A 32 14.15 -13.13 -1.16
CA HIS A 32 14.12 -12.67 -2.55
C HIS A 32 12.97 -13.29 -3.36
N ASP A 33 12.80 -14.60 -3.30
CA ASP A 33 11.80 -15.33 -4.09
C ASP A 33 10.37 -15.04 -3.61
N GLN A 34 10.17 -14.96 -2.29
CA GLN A 34 8.88 -14.57 -1.71
C GLN A 34 8.49 -13.15 -2.10
N HIS A 35 9.44 -12.20 -2.05
CA HIS A 35 9.20 -10.83 -2.43
C HIS A 35 8.90 -10.69 -3.92
N TYR A 36 9.63 -11.41 -4.78
CA TYR A 36 9.35 -11.48 -6.22
C TYR A 36 7.95 -12.03 -6.47
N LYS A 37 7.63 -13.20 -5.91
CA LYS A 37 6.36 -13.88 -6.13
C LYS A 37 5.16 -13.04 -5.68
N LEU A 38 5.24 -12.43 -4.50
CA LEU A 38 4.18 -11.55 -4.00
C LEU A 38 3.93 -10.37 -4.96
N ARG A 39 5.00 -9.74 -5.47
CA ARG A 39 4.86 -8.64 -6.43
C ARG A 39 4.27 -9.11 -7.75
N GLU A 40 4.71 -10.27 -8.24
CA GLU A 40 4.21 -10.86 -9.48
C GLU A 40 2.70 -11.16 -9.40
N GLU A 41 2.25 -11.77 -8.31
CA GLU A 41 0.82 -12.05 -8.07
C GLU A 41 -0.04 -10.78 -8.06
N VAL A 42 0.46 -9.68 -7.47
CA VAL A 42 -0.20 -8.37 -7.48
C VAL A 42 -0.24 -7.79 -8.90
N CYS A 43 0.84 -7.92 -9.66
CA CYS A 43 0.92 -7.44 -11.04
C CYS A 43 -0.08 -8.16 -11.94
N GLU A 44 -0.13 -9.48 -11.88
CA GLU A 44 -1.09 -10.29 -12.63
C GLU A 44 -2.54 -9.94 -12.23
N LYS A 45 -2.81 -9.83 -10.92
CA LYS A 45 -4.15 -9.58 -10.40
C LYS A 45 -4.71 -8.22 -10.82
N PHE A 46 -3.90 -7.17 -10.72
CA PHE A 46 -4.35 -5.79 -10.94
C PHE A 46 -3.90 -5.20 -12.27
N SER A 47 -3.18 -5.97 -13.09
CA SER A 47 -2.62 -5.54 -14.37
C SER A 47 -1.80 -4.25 -14.24
N VAL A 48 -0.88 -4.26 -13.27
CA VAL A 48 0.05 -3.15 -12.98
C VAL A 48 1.49 -3.56 -13.27
N ASP A 49 2.36 -2.60 -13.52
CA ASP A 49 3.77 -2.86 -13.77
C ASP A 49 4.48 -3.34 -12.50
N PHE A 50 5.49 -4.21 -12.67
CA PHE A 50 6.25 -4.74 -11.55
C PHE A 50 6.90 -3.65 -10.69
N SER A 51 7.35 -2.56 -11.32
CA SER A 51 7.92 -1.38 -10.64
C SER A 51 6.92 -0.61 -9.78
N ASP A 52 5.61 -0.76 -10.05
CA ASP A 52 4.56 -0.03 -9.37
C ASP A 52 4.18 -0.69 -8.04
N VAL A 53 4.57 -1.95 -7.83
CA VAL A 53 4.32 -2.69 -6.60
C VAL A 53 5.52 -2.60 -5.67
N ILE A 54 5.38 -1.84 -4.59
CA ILE A 54 6.46 -1.50 -3.66
C ILE A 54 6.11 -2.02 -2.27
N LEU A 55 6.97 -2.87 -1.71
CA LEU A 55 6.89 -3.25 -0.31
C LEU A 55 7.34 -2.09 0.58
N VAL A 56 6.48 -1.71 1.53
CA VAL A 56 6.69 -0.58 2.44
C VAL A 56 6.48 -0.99 3.89
N GLY A 57 6.54 -0.03 4.80
CA GLY A 57 6.23 -0.25 6.21
C GLY A 57 7.28 -1.11 6.94
N SER A 58 6.85 -1.70 8.04
CA SER A 58 7.74 -2.47 8.92
C SER A 58 8.23 -3.78 8.30
N GLY A 59 7.45 -4.40 7.41
CA GLY A 59 7.90 -5.59 6.68
C GLY A 59 9.08 -5.31 5.74
N LYS A 60 9.17 -4.08 5.20
CA LYS A 60 10.33 -3.63 4.42
C LYS A 60 11.54 -3.33 5.30
N LEU A 61 11.31 -2.59 6.38
CA LEU A 61 12.38 -1.95 7.16
C LEU A 61 12.84 -2.76 8.38
N GLY A 62 12.09 -3.76 8.81
CA GLY A 62 12.30 -4.47 10.08
C GLY A 62 11.86 -3.70 11.33
N PHE A 63 11.33 -2.48 11.15
CA PHE A 63 10.78 -1.67 12.24
C PHE A 63 9.72 -0.68 11.73
N SER A 64 8.84 -0.25 12.62
CA SER A 64 7.73 0.65 12.28
C SER A 64 8.15 2.12 12.24
N LEU A 65 7.62 2.86 11.26
CA LEU A 65 7.70 4.32 11.19
C LEU A 65 6.41 5.01 11.69
N LYS A 66 5.39 4.23 12.09
CA LYS A 66 4.12 4.77 12.60
C LYS A 66 4.38 5.54 13.89
N ARG A 67 3.72 6.68 14.09
CA ARG A 67 4.02 7.63 15.18
C ARG A 67 3.89 6.99 16.57
N ASP A 68 2.88 6.16 16.77
CA ASP A 68 2.53 5.48 18.01
C ASP A 68 3.42 4.28 18.35
N ARG A 69 4.09 3.69 17.35
CA ARG A 69 5.00 2.53 17.53
C ARG A 69 6.35 2.75 16.84
N ARG A 70 6.81 4.00 16.78
CA ARG A 70 8.03 4.37 16.04
C ARG A 70 9.22 3.56 16.55
N PHE A 71 9.95 2.94 15.63
CA PHE A 71 11.06 2.03 15.90
C PHE A 71 10.70 0.73 16.63
N GLY A 72 9.40 0.41 16.79
CA GLY A 72 8.97 -0.91 17.21
C GLY A 72 9.39 -1.96 16.19
N LEU A 73 9.96 -3.07 16.66
CA LEU A 73 10.50 -4.13 15.81
C LEU A 73 9.38 -4.87 15.07
N PHE A 74 9.66 -5.28 13.83
CA PHE A 74 8.83 -6.23 13.10
C PHE A 74 8.84 -7.59 13.81
N ASN A 75 7.68 -8.22 13.92
CA ASN A 75 7.47 -9.50 14.60
C ASN A 75 6.33 -10.29 13.92
N ASP A 76 5.99 -11.46 14.45
CA ASP A 76 4.99 -12.35 13.86
C ASP A 76 3.56 -11.76 13.85
N ASP A 77 3.29 -10.75 14.67
CA ASP A 77 2.01 -10.01 14.69
C ASP A 77 2.00 -8.81 13.73
N SER A 78 3.08 -8.60 12.96
CA SER A 78 3.23 -7.45 12.07
C SER A 78 2.71 -7.75 10.66
N ASP A 79 1.87 -6.87 10.15
CA ASP A 79 1.37 -6.94 8.77
C ASP A 79 2.47 -6.63 7.73
N ILE A 80 2.25 -7.11 6.50
CA ILE A 80 3.01 -6.75 5.30
C ILE A 80 2.25 -5.67 4.54
N ASP A 81 2.84 -4.49 4.40
CA ASP A 81 2.23 -3.35 3.72
C ASP A 81 2.78 -3.21 2.28
N LEU A 82 1.88 -3.18 1.29
CA LEU A 82 2.22 -2.88 -0.12
C LEU A 82 1.63 -1.54 -0.55
N ALA A 83 2.42 -0.78 -1.32
CA ALA A 83 1.95 0.36 -2.09
C ALA A 83 1.90 -0.01 -3.57
N VAL A 84 0.77 0.27 -4.23
CA VAL A 84 0.62 0.12 -5.69
C VAL A 84 0.48 1.50 -6.30
N VAL A 85 1.47 1.92 -7.09
CA VAL A 85 1.55 3.27 -7.67
C VAL A 85 1.31 3.18 -9.17
N SER A 86 0.04 2.99 -9.57
CA SER A 86 -0.34 2.84 -10.97
C SER A 86 -1.41 3.85 -11.36
N ARG A 87 -1.12 4.66 -12.38
CA ARG A 87 -2.06 5.64 -12.94
C ARG A 87 -3.32 4.96 -13.49
N THR A 88 -3.14 3.91 -14.30
CA THR A 88 -4.23 3.20 -14.96
C THR A 88 -5.18 2.57 -13.94
N LEU A 89 -4.62 1.91 -12.91
CA LEU A 89 -5.43 1.33 -11.84
C LEU A 89 -6.16 2.41 -11.03
N PHE A 90 -5.49 3.51 -10.72
CA PHE A 90 -6.08 4.63 -10.00
C PHE A 90 -7.26 5.24 -10.76
N GLU A 91 -7.08 5.57 -12.04
CA GLU A 91 -8.12 6.17 -12.89
C GLU A 91 -9.33 5.25 -13.02
N LYS A 92 -9.11 3.94 -13.23
CA LYS A 92 -10.18 2.93 -13.29
C LYS A 92 -11.01 2.88 -12.00
N VAL A 93 -10.36 2.75 -10.85
CA VAL A 93 -11.07 2.64 -9.56
C VAL A 93 -11.77 3.97 -9.23
N TRP A 94 -11.17 5.11 -9.58
CA TRP A 94 -11.82 6.40 -9.42
C TRP A 94 -13.09 6.50 -10.26
N GLU A 95 -13.05 6.09 -11.53
CA GLU A 95 -14.23 6.08 -12.40
C GLU A 95 -15.35 5.20 -11.80
N ASP A 96 -15.03 3.97 -11.39
CA ASP A 96 -15.98 3.04 -10.78
C ASP A 96 -16.62 3.65 -9.51
N VAL A 97 -15.79 4.24 -8.64
CA VAL A 97 -16.25 4.90 -7.41
C VAL A 97 -17.16 6.10 -7.72
N PHE A 98 -16.81 6.90 -8.73
CA PHE A 98 -17.60 8.06 -9.12
C PHE A 98 -18.98 7.64 -9.64
N LEU A 99 -19.05 6.61 -10.47
CA LEU A 99 -20.30 6.03 -10.95
C LEU A 99 -21.13 5.46 -9.78
N PHE A 100 -20.50 4.74 -8.85
CA PHE A 100 -21.16 4.26 -7.64
C PHE A 100 -21.71 5.43 -6.81
N LYS A 101 -20.95 6.52 -6.63
CA LYS A 101 -21.43 7.67 -5.87
C LYS A 101 -22.63 8.35 -6.54
N LYS A 102 -22.65 8.42 -7.88
CA LYS A 102 -23.77 8.96 -8.66
C LYS A 102 -25.05 8.16 -8.54
N SER A 103 -24.97 6.84 -8.33
CA SER A 103 -26.15 5.99 -8.14
C SER A 103 -26.91 6.31 -6.83
N LYS A 104 -26.30 7.08 -5.92
CA LYS A 104 -26.81 7.39 -4.57
C LYS A 104 -27.02 6.16 -3.69
N ALA A 105 -26.37 5.04 -4.01
CA ALA A 105 -26.30 3.88 -3.13
C ALA A 105 -25.66 4.25 -1.78
N ASP A 106 -26.02 3.51 -0.73
CA ASP A 106 -25.50 3.76 0.60
C ASP A 106 -23.99 3.48 0.66
N TRP A 107 -23.25 4.45 1.19
CA TRP A 107 -21.81 4.37 1.37
C TRP A 107 -21.37 5.30 2.51
N PRO A 108 -21.50 4.84 3.77
CA PRO A 108 -21.23 5.67 4.95
C PRO A 108 -19.80 6.22 5.01
N LYS A 109 -18.84 5.49 4.44
CA LYS A 109 -17.41 5.87 4.40
C LYS A 109 -17.05 6.84 3.28
N SER A 110 -17.99 7.24 2.41
CA SER A 110 -17.67 8.00 1.19
C SER A 110 -16.91 9.29 1.47
N ARG A 111 -17.29 10.02 2.53
CA ARG A 111 -16.62 11.29 2.89
C ARG A 111 -15.14 11.08 3.17
N HIS A 112 -14.82 10.06 3.96
CA HIS A 112 -13.43 9.75 4.29
C HIS A 112 -12.68 9.22 3.06
N PHE A 113 -13.31 8.41 2.21
CA PHE A 113 -12.68 7.97 0.96
C PHE A 113 -12.27 9.15 0.08
N PHE A 114 -13.20 10.09 -0.18
CA PHE A 114 -12.93 11.23 -1.05
C PHE A 114 -11.87 12.20 -0.49
N GLN A 115 -11.69 12.26 0.83
CA GLN A 115 -10.58 13.00 1.43
C GLN A 115 -9.23 12.45 0.94
N TYR A 116 -9.00 11.14 1.09
CA TYR A 116 -7.77 10.50 0.60
C TYR A 116 -7.66 10.56 -0.92
N LEU A 117 -8.77 10.36 -1.63
CA LEU A 117 -8.78 10.42 -3.10
C LEU A 117 -8.31 11.79 -3.60
N SER A 118 -8.72 12.87 -2.95
CA SER A 118 -8.31 14.24 -3.31
C SER A 118 -6.81 14.50 -3.12
N GLU A 119 -6.16 13.70 -2.26
CA GLU A 119 -4.71 13.71 -2.05
C GLU A 119 -3.97 12.76 -3.01
N GLY A 120 -4.69 12.05 -3.90
CA GLY A 120 -4.15 11.08 -4.85
C GLY A 120 -4.06 9.66 -4.31
N TRP A 121 -4.80 9.32 -3.24
CA TRP A 121 -4.73 8.03 -2.56
C TRP A 121 -6.05 7.29 -2.60
N ILE A 122 -6.03 6.04 -3.05
CA ILE A 122 -7.16 5.13 -2.89
C ILE A 122 -6.95 4.32 -1.62
N ARG A 123 -7.95 4.33 -0.75
CA ARG A 123 -7.99 3.53 0.48
C ARG A 123 -9.00 2.39 0.31
N PRO A 124 -8.54 1.16 0.03
CA PRO A 124 -9.45 0.03 -0.21
C PRO A 124 -10.40 -0.27 0.96
N ASP A 125 -9.96 -0.04 2.20
CA ASP A 125 -10.77 -0.16 3.43
C ASP A 125 -11.93 0.83 3.54
N LYS A 126 -11.95 1.83 2.65
CA LYS A 126 -12.95 2.89 2.59
C LYS A 126 -13.80 2.86 1.33
N LEU A 127 -13.54 1.95 0.39
CA LEU A 127 -14.40 1.70 -0.76
C LEU A 127 -15.81 1.25 -0.33
N PRO A 128 -16.81 1.28 -1.22
CA PRO A 128 -18.12 0.74 -0.93
C PRO A 128 -18.05 -0.77 -0.60
N SER A 129 -19.11 -1.30 0.02
CA SER A 129 -19.17 -2.71 0.45
C SER A 129 -18.94 -3.68 -0.73
N SER A 130 -18.28 -4.80 -0.47
CA SER A 130 -18.02 -5.87 -1.45
C SER A 130 -19.30 -6.47 -2.05
N GLU A 131 -20.43 -6.35 -1.35
CA GLU A 131 -21.74 -6.76 -1.85
C GLU A 131 -22.21 -5.95 -3.05
N TYR A 132 -21.84 -4.66 -3.11
CA TYR A 132 -22.35 -3.70 -4.08
C TYR A 132 -21.26 -3.13 -5.00
N PHE A 133 -19.99 -3.40 -4.70
CA PHE A 133 -18.86 -2.86 -5.45
C PHE A 133 -17.85 -3.95 -5.78
N LYS A 134 -17.86 -4.36 -7.05
CA LYS A 134 -17.08 -5.49 -7.57
C LYS A 134 -15.59 -5.39 -7.23
N PHE A 135 -14.99 -4.20 -7.39
CA PHE A 135 -13.57 -4.01 -7.13
C PHE A 135 -13.20 -4.22 -5.66
N SER A 136 -14.04 -3.79 -4.70
CA SER A 136 -13.83 -4.09 -3.27
C SER A 136 -13.80 -5.60 -3.02
N LYS A 137 -14.73 -6.34 -3.62
CA LYS A 137 -14.79 -7.79 -3.48
C LYS A 137 -13.55 -8.46 -4.06
N GLU A 138 -13.14 -8.06 -5.26
CA GLU A 138 -11.93 -8.58 -5.91
C GLU A 138 -10.65 -8.27 -5.12
N TRP A 139 -10.57 -7.07 -4.52
CA TRP A 139 -9.46 -6.64 -3.69
C TRP A 139 -9.31 -7.50 -2.43
N TRP A 140 -10.39 -7.64 -1.65
CA TRP A 140 -10.35 -8.40 -0.40
C TRP A 140 -10.22 -9.91 -0.63
N ASN A 141 -10.85 -10.44 -1.68
CA ASN A 141 -10.67 -11.85 -2.02
C ASN A 141 -9.23 -12.20 -2.37
N PHE A 142 -8.43 -11.26 -2.88
CA PHE A 142 -7.02 -11.50 -3.20
C PHE A 142 -6.12 -11.41 -1.97
N LEU A 143 -6.36 -10.42 -1.09
CA LEU A 143 -5.52 -10.21 0.09
C LEU A 143 -5.89 -11.09 1.30
N MET A 144 -7.05 -11.75 1.28
CA MET A 144 -7.52 -12.63 2.36
C MET A 144 -7.54 -14.12 1.95
N THR A 145 -7.05 -14.48 0.76
CA THR A 145 -6.74 -15.85 0.36
C THR A 145 -5.36 -16.25 0.83
#